data_AF-A0A955Z9Y0-F1
#
_entry.id   AF-A0A955Z9Y0-F1
#
_cell.length_a   1.000
_cell.length_b   1.000
_cell.length_c   1.000
_cell.angle_alpha   90.00
_cell.angle_beta   90.00
_cell.angle_gamma   90.00
#
_symmetry.space_group_name_H-M   'P 1'
#
loop_
_entity.id
_entity.type
_entity.pdbx_description
1 polymer ?
#
loop_
_entity_poly.entity_id
_entity_poly.type
_entity_poly.pdbx_seq_one_letter_code
_entity_poly.pdbx_strand_id
1 'polypeptide(L)'
;MPYREVAPKHGVCPRCFAALAGWSAIPGVFYCGTCGGVMADNAASKRIVETLDHTLLDIGFRASLGRSVEPDTTRIVSCPDCLADMKRVEVASAACEVDVCAEHGTWFDAGELETVMRAYRHQRARGASRVPAPPSATPLDDLLADSFRPA
;
A
#
# COMPACT_ATOMS: atom_id res chain seq x y z
N MET A 1 18.68 17.13 -3.26
CA MET A 1 19.37 16.33 -2.22
C MET A 1 19.08 14.86 -2.48
N PRO A 2 20.03 13.93 -2.38
CA PRO A 2 19.73 12.51 -2.53
C PRO A 2 18.92 12.05 -1.31
N TYR A 3 17.68 11.61 -1.55
CA TYR A 3 16.86 10.99 -0.51
C TYR A 3 17.54 9.69 -0.12
N ARG A 4 17.95 9.59 1.14
CA ARG A 4 18.62 8.38 1.65
C ARG A 4 17.55 7.31 1.80
N GLU A 5 17.59 6.29 0.96
CA GLU A 5 16.71 5.12 1.10
C GLU A 5 17.00 4.45 2.46
N VAL A 6 16.18 4.77 3.44
CA VAL A 6 16.14 4.05 4.71
C VAL A 6 15.43 2.75 4.41
N ALA A 7 16.18 1.63 4.41
CA ALA A 7 15.58 0.31 4.28
C ALA A 7 14.45 0.17 5.32
N PRO A 8 13.20 -0.09 4.91
CA PRO A 8 12.06 0.02 5.80
C PRO A 8 12.15 -1.03 6.91
N LYS A 9 12.01 -0.55 8.14
CA LYS A 9 12.06 -1.32 9.38
C LYS A 9 10.65 -1.71 9.78
N HIS A 10 10.07 -2.65 9.02
CA HIS A 10 8.79 -3.27 9.33
C HIS A 10 8.87 -4.12 10.61
N GLY A 11 8.98 -3.47 11.77
CA GLY A 11 9.42 -4.11 13.02
C GLY A 11 8.33 -4.93 13.69
N VAL A 12 7.12 -4.38 13.79
CA VAL A 12 5.98 -4.99 14.50
C VAL A 12 4.66 -4.71 13.79
N CYS A 13 3.73 -5.64 13.92
CA CYS A 13 2.35 -5.47 13.49
C CYS A 13 1.66 -4.40 14.35
N PRO A 14 1.01 -3.39 13.77
CA PRO A 14 0.43 -2.29 14.54
C PRO A 14 -0.88 -2.68 15.26
N ARG A 15 -1.48 -3.84 14.91
CA ARG A 15 -2.70 -4.37 15.56
C ARG A 15 -2.43 -5.25 16.78
N CYS A 16 -1.37 -6.05 16.75
CA CYS A 16 -1.10 -7.06 17.79
C CYS A 16 0.36 -7.09 18.30
N PHE A 17 1.21 -6.17 17.83
CA PHE A 17 2.62 -6.00 18.22
C PHE A 17 3.54 -7.20 17.98
N ALA A 18 3.04 -8.29 17.37
CA ALA A 18 3.87 -9.40 16.90
C ALA A 18 4.79 -8.97 15.74
N ALA A 19 5.97 -9.59 15.64
CA ALA A 19 6.91 -9.32 14.55
C ALA A 19 6.28 -9.55 13.17
N LEU A 20 6.61 -8.69 12.20
CA LEU A 20 6.23 -8.89 10.80
C LEU A 20 7.28 -9.76 10.09
N ALA A 21 6.81 -10.70 9.27
CA ALA A 21 7.66 -11.53 8.43
C ALA A 21 7.64 -10.99 6.99
N GLY A 22 8.81 -10.82 6.38
CA GLY A 22 8.91 -10.44 4.97
C GLY A 22 8.56 -11.60 4.04
N TRP A 23 7.88 -11.32 2.93
CA TRP A 23 7.57 -12.31 1.91
C TRP A 23 8.72 -12.42 0.90
N SER A 24 9.50 -13.50 0.96
CA SER A 24 10.75 -13.65 0.18
C SER A 24 10.57 -13.52 -1.33
N ALA A 25 9.42 -13.89 -1.88
CA ALA A 25 9.12 -13.80 -3.31
C ALA A 25 8.68 -12.41 -3.78
N ILE A 26 8.29 -11.50 -2.88
CA ILE A 26 7.84 -10.14 -3.23
C ILE A 26 8.50 -9.11 -2.30
N PRO A 27 9.57 -8.43 -2.76
CA PRO A 27 10.17 -7.32 -2.02
C PRO A 27 9.13 -6.26 -1.65
N GLY A 28 9.21 -5.72 -0.45
CA GLY A 28 8.27 -4.70 0.03
C GLY A 28 6.97 -5.24 0.63
N VAL A 29 6.76 -6.56 0.71
CA VAL A 29 5.56 -7.15 1.33
C VAL A 29 5.91 -7.88 2.61
N PHE A 30 5.20 -7.56 3.69
CA PHE A 30 5.43 -8.06 5.04
C PHE A 30 4.09 -8.44 5.67
N TYR A 31 4.00 -9.57 6.37
CA TYR A 31 2.75 -10.09 6.92
C TYR A 31 2.87 -10.44 8.40
N CYS A 32 1.75 -10.34 9.12
CA CYS A 32 1.66 -10.74 10.51
C CYS A 32 1.22 -12.20 10.61
N GLY A 33 2.10 -13.06 11.14
CA GLY A 33 1.79 -14.47 11.44
C GLY A 33 0.76 -14.69 12.56
N THR A 34 0.25 -13.63 13.20
CA THR A 34 -0.66 -13.70 14.37
C THR A 34 -2.07 -13.22 14.03
N CYS A 35 -2.24 -11.99 13.51
CA CYS A 35 -3.56 -11.47 13.11
C CYS A 35 -3.87 -11.64 11.62
N GLY A 36 -2.86 -11.79 10.75
CA GLY A 36 -3.04 -11.92 9.30
C GLY A 36 -3.11 -10.61 8.51
N GLY A 37 -2.84 -9.45 9.14
CA GLY A 37 -2.65 -8.21 8.41
C GLY A 37 -1.33 -8.17 7.62
N VAL A 38 -1.28 -7.31 6.60
CA VAL A 38 -0.19 -7.19 5.62
C VAL A 38 0.22 -5.73 5.48
N MET A 39 1.53 -5.45 5.55
CA MET A 39 2.12 -4.20 5.09
C MET A 39 2.65 -4.41 3.67
N ALA A 40 2.31 -3.50 2.76
CA ALA A 40 2.94 -3.37 1.46
C ALA A 40 3.60 -1.99 1.36
N ASP A 41 4.90 -1.93 1.04
CA ASP A 41 5.58 -0.66 0.81
C ASP A 41 4.97 0.10 -0.39
N ASN A 42 5.30 1.39 -0.52
CA ASN A 42 4.75 2.22 -1.60
C ASN A 42 4.97 1.63 -3.02
N ALA A 43 6.07 0.90 -3.26
CA ALA A 43 6.31 0.24 -4.54
C ALA A 43 5.46 -1.04 -4.70
N ALA A 44 5.23 -1.79 -3.63
CA ALA A 44 4.35 -2.95 -3.59
C ALA A 44 2.87 -2.57 -3.73
N SER A 45 2.40 -1.54 -3.01
CA SER A 45 1.06 -0.95 -3.18
C SER A 45 0.80 -0.50 -4.61
N LYS A 46 1.79 0.13 -5.26
CA LYS A 46 1.69 0.48 -6.69
C LYS A 46 1.50 -0.77 -7.57
N ARG A 47 2.27 -1.84 -7.34
CA ARG A 47 2.11 -3.11 -8.08
C ARG A 47 0.73 -3.74 -7.85
N ILE A 48 0.20 -3.73 -6.61
CA ILE A 48 -1.15 -4.24 -6.30
C ILE A 48 -2.20 -3.58 -7.19
N VAL A 49 -2.17 -2.24 -7.33
CA VAL A 49 -3.12 -1.48 -8.15
C VAL A 49 -2.92 -1.70 -9.65
N GLU A 50 -1.67 -1.77 -10.13
CA GLU A 50 -1.35 -1.82 -11.56
C GLU A 50 -1.49 -3.22 -12.19
N THR A 51 -1.07 -4.28 -11.49
CA THR A 51 -0.80 -5.60 -12.11
C THR A 51 -1.74 -6.74 -11.72
N LEU A 52 -2.52 -6.61 -10.63
CA LEU A 52 -3.43 -7.66 -10.14
C LEU A 52 -2.77 -9.02 -9.89
N ASP A 53 -1.53 -8.99 -9.43
CA ASP A 53 -0.69 -10.18 -9.23
C ASP A 53 -1.39 -11.31 -8.45
N HIS A 54 -1.37 -12.51 -8.99
CA HIS A 54 -1.93 -13.69 -8.34
C HIS A 54 -1.15 -14.09 -7.09
N THR A 55 0.14 -13.76 -7.05
CA THR A 55 1.01 -13.95 -5.88
C THR A 55 0.59 -13.02 -4.74
N LEU A 56 0.27 -11.75 -5.02
CA LEU A 56 -0.22 -10.81 -4.00
C LEU A 56 -1.59 -11.21 -3.44
N LEU A 57 -2.48 -11.77 -4.28
CA LEU A 57 -3.77 -12.32 -3.82
C LEU A 57 -3.56 -13.54 -2.90
N ASP A 58 -2.67 -14.45 -3.28
CA ASP A 58 -2.29 -15.63 -2.50
C ASP A 58 -1.62 -15.23 -1.17
N ILE A 59 -0.84 -14.15 -1.12
CA ILE A 59 -0.32 -13.56 0.13
C ILE A 59 -1.45 -13.08 1.04
N GLY A 60 -2.38 -12.26 0.52
CA GLY A 60 -3.50 -11.76 1.29
C GLY A 60 -4.35 -12.89 1.89
N PHE A 61 -4.65 -13.90 1.08
CA PHE A 61 -5.34 -15.11 1.50
C PHE A 61 -4.55 -15.92 2.54
N ARG A 62 -3.25 -16.18 2.32
CA ARG A 62 -2.43 -16.96 3.28
C ARG A 62 -2.18 -16.23 4.60
N ALA A 63 -2.17 -14.89 4.59
CA ALA A 63 -2.11 -14.11 5.80
C ALA A 63 -3.44 -14.25 6.59
N SER A 64 -4.59 -14.18 5.92
CA SER A 64 -5.94 -14.33 6.51
C SER A 64 -6.36 -15.78 6.83
N LEU A 65 -5.69 -16.79 6.28
CA LEU A 65 -5.99 -18.20 6.56
C LEU A 65 -5.91 -18.54 8.06
N GLY A 66 -6.98 -19.11 8.59
CA GLY A 66 -7.09 -19.48 10.01
C GLY A 66 -7.22 -18.28 10.96
N ARG A 67 -7.40 -17.07 10.42
CA ARG A 67 -7.82 -15.90 11.21
C ARG A 67 -9.35 -15.86 11.26
N SER A 68 -9.84 -15.32 12.36
CA SER A 68 -11.19 -14.75 12.46
C SER A 68 -11.06 -13.42 13.17
N VAL A 69 -10.26 -12.53 12.58
CA VAL A 69 -10.05 -11.16 13.04
C VAL A 69 -10.75 -10.25 12.04
N GLU A 70 -11.92 -9.75 12.42
CA GLU A 70 -12.57 -8.65 11.70
C GLU A 70 -11.61 -7.45 11.63
N PRO A 71 -11.53 -6.72 10.50
CA PRO A 71 -10.74 -5.48 10.41
C PRO A 71 -11.14 -4.49 11.51
N ASP A 72 -10.16 -3.95 12.25
CA ASP A 72 -10.44 -3.04 13.37
C ASP A 72 -10.53 -1.59 12.87
N THR A 73 -11.67 -1.29 12.26
CA THR A 73 -12.00 0.05 11.75
C THR A 73 -12.15 1.12 12.86
N THR A 74 -12.09 0.74 14.15
CA THR A 74 -12.29 1.67 15.26
C THR A 74 -11.00 2.38 15.72
N ARG A 75 -9.84 1.74 15.54
CA ARG A 75 -8.54 2.29 15.99
C ARG A 75 -7.75 2.90 14.84
N ILE A 76 -7.06 3.99 15.14
CA ILE A 76 -5.99 4.54 14.29
C ILE A 76 -4.81 3.55 14.32
N VAL A 77 -4.22 3.31 13.15
CA VAL A 77 -3.05 2.45 12.98
C VAL A 77 -1.81 3.32 12.90
N SER A 78 -0.79 3.06 13.73
CA SER A 78 0.52 3.72 13.61
C SER A 78 1.41 2.95 12.63
N CYS A 79 2.18 3.66 11.80
CA CYS A 79 3.07 3.05 10.83
C CYS A 79 4.17 2.22 11.52
N PRO A 80 4.38 0.94 11.17
CA PRO A 80 5.47 0.09 11.70
C PRO A 80 6.88 0.69 11.60
N ASP A 81 7.11 1.57 10.62
CA ASP A 81 8.43 2.09 10.26
C ASP A 81 8.73 3.44 10.90
N CYS A 82 7.80 4.40 10.84
CA CYS A 82 7.97 5.75 11.38
C CYS A 82 7.08 6.09 12.60
N LEU A 83 6.22 5.17 13.02
CA LEU A 83 5.27 5.30 14.15
C LEU A 83 4.25 6.45 14.03
N ALA A 84 4.22 7.18 12.92
CA ALA A 84 3.20 8.19 12.64
C ALA A 84 1.84 7.55 12.36
N ASP A 85 0.77 8.24 12.76
CA ASP A 85 -0.60 7.82 12.48
C ASP A 85 -0.86 7.70 10.98
N MET A 86 -1.36 6.54 10.55
CA MET A 86 -1.69 6.25 9.17
C MET A 86 -3.07 6.84 8.83
N LYS A 87 -3.19 7.39 7.63
CA LYS A 87 -4.46 7.92 7.13
C LYS A 87 -5.33 6.78 6.62
N ARG A 88 -6.53 6.64 7.17
CA ARG A 88 -7.54 5.74 6.60
C ARG A 88 -8.05 6.25 5.25
N VAL A 89 -8.13 5.36 4.27
CA VAL A 89 -8.54 5.64 2.89
C VAL A 89 -9.55 4.59 2.44
N GLU A 90 -10.72 5.02 2.00
CA GLU A 90 -11.73 4.14 1.42
C GLU A 90 -11.30 3.61 0.05
N VAL A 91 -11.36 2.30 -0.15
CA VAL A 91 -11.17 1.63 -1.43
C VAL A 91 -12.55 1.29 -1.99
N ALA A 92 -13.20 2.29 -2.60
CA ALA A 92 -14.58 2.19 -3.09
C ALA A 92 -14.84 1.03 -4.09
N SER A 93 -13.80 0.52 -4.77
CA SER A 93 -13.89 -0.69 -5.60
C SER A 93 -14.18 -1.95 -4.79
N ALA A 94 -13.65 -2.01 -3.56
CA ALA A 94 -13.63 -3.15 -2.66
C ALA A 94 -14.61 -3.04 -1.49
N ALA A 95 -15.21 -1.87 -1.29
CA ALA A 95 -16.05 -1.55 -0.13
C ALA A 95 -15.36 -1.84 1.21
N CYS A 96 -14.05 -1.59 1.28
CA CYS A 96 -13.24 -1.66 2.48
C CYS A 96 -12.43 -0.38 2.65
N GLU A 97 -11.87 -0.19 3.83
CA GLU A 97 -10.90 0.86 4.11
C GLU A 97 -9.49 0.26 4.12
N VAL A 98 -8.45 1.08 3.98
CA VAL A 98 -7.05 0.68 4.19
C VAL A 98 -6.29 1.82 4.87
N ASP A 99 -5.24 1.51 5.60
CA ASP A 99 -4.45 2.52 6.32
C ASP A 99 -3.17 2.86 5.56
N VAL A 100 -2.93 4.15 5.30
CA VAL A 100 -1.86 4.63 4.41
C VAL A 100 -0.88 5.53 5.16
N CYS A 101 0.41 5.15 5.15
CA CYS A 101 1.53 6.02 5.44
C CYS A 101 2.10 6.53 4.11
N ALA A 102 2.05 7.84 3.86
CA ALA A 102 2.50 8.41 2.59
C ALA A 102 3.97 8.13 2.27
N GLU A 103 4.82 7.96 3.28
CA GLU A 103 6.26 7.72 3.10
C GLU A 103 6.61 6.24 2.93
N HIS A 104 5.98 5.35 3.70
CA HIS A 104 6.43 3.96 3.84
C HIS A 104 5.54 2.97 3.08
N GLY A 105 4.21 3.11 3.10
CA GLY A 105 3.33 2.13 2.46
C GLY A 105 1.89 2.04 3.00
N THR A 106 1.22 0.95 2.67
CA THR A 106 -0.18 0.66 3.00
C THR A 106 -0.29 -0.56 3.90
N TRP A 107 -0.96 -0.40 5.03
CA TRP A 107 -1.39 -1.49 5.89
C TRP A 107 -2.80 -1.95 5.46
N PHE A 108 -2.94 -3.27 5.37
CA PHE A 108 -4.17 -4.00 5.14
C PHE A 108 -4.41 -4.88 6.36
N ASP A 109 -5.57 -4.81 6.98
CA ASP A 109 -5.99 -5.79 7.97
C ASP A 109 -6.28 -7.16 7.33
N ALA A 110 -6.60 -8.14 8.17
CA ALA A 110 -6.80 -9.52 7.76
C ALA A 110 -7.87 -9.64 6.66
N GLY A 111 -7.48 -10.10 5.48
CA GLY A 111 -8.37 -10.28 4.33
C GLY A 111 -8.65 -9.02 3.50
N GLU A 112 -8.24 -7.82 3.94
CA GLU A 112 -8.47 -6.59 3.16
C GLU A 112 -7.67 -6.60 1.84
N LEU A 113 -6.40 -6.99 1.87
CA LEU A 113 -5.58 -7.13 0.65
C LEU A 113 -6.24 -8.09 -0.36
N GLU A 114 -6.78 -9.21 0.13
CA GLU A 114 -7.48 -10.17 -0.72
C GLU A 114 -8.75 -9.56 -1.36
N THR A 115 -9.53 -8.84 -0.54
CA THR A 115 -10.78 -8.16 -0.94
C THR A 115 -10.50 -7.09 -2.00
N VAL A 116 -9.50 -6.24 -1.77
CA VAL A 116 -9.01 -5.24 -2.72
C VAL A 116 -8.64 -5.91 -4.06
N MET A 117 -7.83 -6.95 -4.03
CA MET A 117 -7.38 -7.60 -5.26
C MET A 117 -8.49 -8.33 -6.02
N ARG A 118 -9.47 -8.92 -5.32
CA ARG A 118 -10.67 -9.48 -5.96
C ARG A 118 -11.52 -8.39 -6.62
N ALA A 119 -11.69 -7.24 -5.97
CA ALA A 119 -12.45 -6.12 -6.52
C ALA A 119 -11.85 -5.58 -7.82
N TYR A 120 -10.56 -5.24 -7.83
CA TYR A 120 -9.87 -4.76 -9.04
C TYR A 120 -9.89 -5.82 -10.17
N ARG A 121 -9.84 -7.12 -9.85
CA ARG A 121 -10.03 -8.22 -10.83
C ARG A 121 -11.41 -8.20 -11.46
N HIS A 122 -12.46 -8.10 -10.65
CA HIS A 122 -13.83 -8.01 -11.16
C HIS A 122 -14.06 -6.75 -11.99
N GLN A 123 -13.44 -5.61 -11.65
CA GLN A 123 -13.52 -4.39 -12.45
C GLN A 123 -12.90 -4.58 -13.84
N ARG A 124 -11.64 -5.05 -13.94
CA ARG A 124 -10.99 -5.27 -15.25
C ARG A 124 -11.71 -6.32 -16.10
N ALA A 125 -12.29 -7.35 -15.48
CA ALA A 125 -13.08 -8.37 -16.18
C ALA A 125 -14.45 -7.86 -16.67
N ARG A 126 -15.06 -6.90 -15.97
CA ARG A 126 -16.36 -6.30 -16.33
C ARG A 126 -16.25 -5.13 -17.32
N GLY A 127 -15.08 -4.52 -17.44
CA GLY A 127 -14.81 -3.51 -18.45
C GLY A 127 -13.35 -3.04 -18.43
N ALA A 128 -12.71 -3.06 -19.60
CA ALA A 128 -11.43 -2.38 -19.77
C ALA A 128 -11.64 -0.86 -19.62
N SER A 129 -11.25 -0.29 -18.49
CA SER A 129 -11.23 1.17 -18.30
C SER A 129 -10.08 1.62 -17.38
N ARG A 130 -9.72 2.89 -17.55
CA ARG A 130 -8.54 3.55 -17.00
C ARG A 130 -8.56 3.62 -15.48
N VAL A 131 -7.47 3.21 -14.84
CA VAL A 131 -7.02 3.85 -13.60
C VAL A 131 -6.79 5.33 -13.95
N PRO A 132 -7.36 6.31 -13.22
CA PRO A 132 -6.99 7.70 -13.42
C PRO A 132 -5.50 7.84 -13.14
N ALA A 133 -4.74 8.34 -14.12
CA ALA A 133 -3.32 8.62 -13.90
C ALA A 133 -3.17 9.55 -12.69
N PRO A 134 -2.16 9.36 -11.83
CA PRO A 134 -1.87 10.33 -10.77
C PRO A 134 -1.70 11.72 -11.41
N PRO A 135 -2.12 12.81 -10.73
CA PRO A 135 -1.94 14.15 -11.27
C PRO A 135 -0.46 14.34 -11.61
N SER A 136 -0.19 14.58 -12.90
CA SER A 136 1.17 14.70 -13.41
C SER A 136 1.86 15.83 -12.67
N ALA A 137 2.93 15.53 -11.94
CA ALA A 137 3.81 16.54 -11.40
C ALA A 137 4.28 17.42 -12.55
N THR A 138 3.99 18.72 -12.49
CA THR A 138 4.50 19.70 -13.43
C THR A 138 6.02 19.66 -13.41
N PRO A 139 6.70 19.47 -14.56
CA PRO A 139 8.15 19.59 -14.62
C PRO A 139 8.59 20.99 -14.16
N LEU A 140 9.62 21.07 -13.33
CA LEU A 140 10.14 22.31 -12.74
C LEU A 140 11.09 23.07 -13.70
N ASP A 141 10.84 23.03 -15.01
CA ASP A 141 11.79 23.51 -16.03
C ASP A 141 11.38 24.80 -16.77
N ASP A 142 10.21 25.38 -16.45
CA ASP A 142 9.64 26.55 -17.18
C ASP A 142 9.91 27.94 -16.54
N LEU A 143 10.98 28.10 -15.75
CA LEU A 143 11.29 29.39 -15.06
C LEU A 143 12.72 29.95 -15.27
N LEU A 144 13.47 29.51 -16.28
CA LEU A 144 14.82 30.03 -16.58
C LEU A 144 15.09 30.31 -18.08
N ALA A 145 14.08 30.72 -18.84
CA ALA A 145 14.24 31.07 -20.27
C ALA A 145 14.11 32.57 -20.60
N ASP A 146 13.60 33.42 -19.68
CA ASP A 146 13.17 34.79 -20.01
C ASP A 146 14.01 35.88 -19.35
N SER A 147 15.34 35.73 -19.38
CA SER A 147 16.28 36.70 -18.78
C SER A 147 17.67 36.73 -19.44
N PHE A 148 17.75 36.84 -20.77
CA PHE A 148 18.92 37.43 -21.46
C PHE A 148 18.59 37.87 -22.90
N ARG A 149 18.25 39.16 -23.07
CA ARG A 149 18.35 39.87 -24.35
C ARG A 149 19.34 41.04 -24.18
N PRO A 150 20.48 41.08 -24.88
CA PRO A 150 21.27 42.30 -25.00
C PRO A 150 20.54 43.30 -25.94
N ALA A 151 20.87 44.58 -25.76
CA ALA A 151 20.35 45.70 -26.55
C ALA A 151 21.08 45.89 -27.89
#